data_AF-A0A7H9ATR9-F1
#
_entry.id   AF-A0A7H9ATR9-F1
#
_cell.length_a   1.000
_cell.length_b   1.000
_cell.length_c   1.000
_cell.angle_alpha   90.00
_cell.angle_beta   90.00
_cell.angle_gamma   90.00
#
_symmetry.space_group_name_H-M   'P 1'
#
loop_
_entity.id
_entity.type
_entity.pdbx_description
1 polymer ?
#
loop_
_entity_poly.entity_id
_entity_poly.type
_entity_poly.pdbx_seq_one_letter_code
_entity_poly.pdbx_strand_id
1 'polypeptide(L)'
;MNIYFRTVLIILLTFQFNACLEIPSFGKKEELSVSEDFKTVKINDYSMAVPKYMKTATGLNPDASLQYQNIFKEAYVVVIDEPKDELKEVFEELNEWDDSKSVSENYRDIQLNFLEESITITKQMPAKAMKINGLDAQVVDVDGKVDGIMYEIAYTIAFVEGNENVYMIMAWTLKDKREKTKNTYAQIINSFELTE
;
A
#
# COMPACT_ATOMS: atom_id res chain seq x y z
N MET A 1 -34.94 37.81 -68.17
CA MET A 1 -35.76 38.15 -67.00
C MET A 1 -35.64 37.01 -66.00
N ASN A 2 -34.89 37.24 -64.90
CA ASN A 2 -34.76 36.50 -63.63
C ASN A 2 -34.56 34.96 -63.71
N ILE A 3 -33.36 34.40 -63.43
CA ILE A 3 -32.72 34.23 -62.09
C ILE A 3 -33.73 33.55 -61.13
N TYR A 4 -33.58 32.32 -60.63
CA TYR A 4 -32.59 31.87 -59.64
C TYR A 4 -32.36 30.36 -59.68
N PHE A 5 -31.07 30.01 -59.72
CA PHE A 5 -30.45 28.73 -59.42
C PHE A 5 -30.54 28.50 -57.90
N ARG A 6 -31.31 27.50 -57.43
CA ARG A 6 -31.34 27.11 -56.01
C ARG A 6 -30.21 26.12 -55.73
N THR A 7 -29.02 26.64 -55.44
CA THR A 7 -27.97 25.88 -54.76
C THR A 7 -28.35 25.80 -53.28
N VAL A 8 -28.73 24.62 -52.81
CA VAL A 8 -28.81 24.33 -51.38
C VAL A 8 -27.40 23.92 -50.94
N LEU A 9 -26.62 24.92 -50.52
CA LEU A 9 -25.32 24.72 -49.87
C LEU A 9 -25.59 24.35 -48.41
N ILE A 10 -25.61 23.06 -48.10
CA ILE A 10 -25.64 22.57 -46.71
C ILE A 10 -24.24 22.80 -46.14
N ILE A 11 -24.05 23.92 -45.47
CA ILE A 11 -22.89 24.18 -44.62
C ILE A 11 -23.06 23.29 -43.39
N LEU A 12 -22.49 22.08 -43.44
CA LEU A 12 -22.19 21.29 -42.25
C LEU A 12 -21.10 22.05 -41.48
N LEU A 13 -21.54 22.89 -40.53
CA LEU A 13 -20.69 23.41 -39.46
C LEU A 13 -20.14 22.21 -38.70
N THR A 14 -18.93 21.81 -39.02
CA THR A 14 -18.11 20.95 -38.18
C THR A 14 -17.79 21.76 -36.92
N PHE A 15 -18.65 21.63 -35.91
CA PHE A 15 -18.29 21.94 -34.54
C PHE A 15 -17.17 20.98 -34.14
N GLN A 16 -15.93 21.36 -34.44
CA GLN A 16 -14.76 20.79 -33.80
C GLN A 16 -14.79 21.24 -32.35
N PHE A 17 -15.55 20.51 -31.53
CA PHE A 17 -15.29 20.47 -30.10
C PHE A 17 -13.89 19.87 -29.92
N ASN A 18 -12.86 20.72 -29.98
CA ASN A 18 -11.62 20.47 -29.25
C ASN A 18 -11.89 20.71 -27.76
N ALA A 19 -12.83 19.96 -27.21
CA ALA A 19 -12.85 19.72 -25.78
C ALA A 19 -11.94 18.51 -25.59
N CYS A 20 -10.69 18.78 -25.23
CA CYS A 20 -9.87 17.78 -24.57
C CYS A 20 -10.55 17.53 -23.21
N LEU A 21 -11.62 16.74 -23.20
CA LEU A 21 -12.03 16.05 -22.00
C LEU A 21 -10.88 15.09 -21.72
N GLU A 22 -10.01 15.46 -20.80
CA GLU A 22 -9.26 14.45 -20.05
C GLU A 22 -10.32 13.54 -19.43
N ILE A 23 -10.58 12.42 -20.09
CA ILE A 23 -11.24 11.28 -19.46
C ILE A 23 -10.36 11.00 -18.24
N PRO A 24 -10.86 11.15 -17.00
CA PRO A 24 -10.07 10.79 -15.83
C PRO A 24 -9.69 9.33 -16.02
N SER A 25 -8.39 9.06 -16.12
CA SER A 25 -7.91 7.74 -16.50
C SER A 25 -8.19 6.76 -15.35
N PHE A 26 -9.40 6.21 -15.35
CA PHE A 26 -9.74 5.03 -14.57
C PHE A 26 -8.82 3.91 -15.05
N GLY A 27 -7.84 3.53 -14.23
CA GLY A 27 -6.97 2.39 -14.50
C GLY A 27 -5.57 2.68 -15.06
N LYS A 28 -5.11 3.93 -15.21
CA LYS A 28 -3.66 4.14 -15.42
C LYS A 28 -2.91 3.83 -14.12
N LYS A 29 -1.91 2.96 -14.22
CA LYS A 29 -0.98 2.65 -13.14
C LYS A 29 -0.28 3.93 -12.69
N GLU A 30 -0.06 4.05 -11.37
CA GLU A 30 0.78 5.10 -10.85
C GLU A 30 2.25 4.76 -11.21
N GLU A 31 2.86 5.65 -11.99
CA GLU A 31 4.27 5.56 -12.41
C GLU A 31 5.02 6.69 -11.71
N LEU A 32 5.54 6.40 -10.52
CA LEU A 32 6.34 7.34 -9.74
C LEU A 32 7.82 6.99 -9.84
N SER A 33 8.63 8.04 -9.95
CA SER A 33 10.08 7.96 -9.86
C SER A 33 10.50 8.05 -8.40
N VAL A 34 11.28 7.08 -7.91
CA VAL A 34 11.77 7.09 -6.52
C VAL A 34 12.61 8.34 -6.23
N SER A 35 13.43 8.81 -7.19
CA SER A 35 14.28 9.99 -6.99
C SER A 35 13.51 11.31 -6.99
N GLU A 36 12.38 11.38 -7.70
CA GLU A 36 11.64 12.64 -7.91
C GLU A 36 10.39 12.74 -7.04
N ASP A 37 9.70 11.64 -6.82
CA ASP A 37 8.37 11.61 -6.22
C ASP A 37 8.36 11.12 -4.78
N PHE A 38 9.47 10.58 -4.27
CA PHE A 38 9.58 10.10 -2.90
C PHE A 38 10.48 10.99 -2.05
N LYS A 39 10.23 10.95 -0.74
CA LYS A 39 11.10 11.52 0.30
C LYS A 39 11.50 10.39 1.24
N THR A 40 12.74 10.38 1.68
CA THR A 40 13.19 9.48 2.75
C THR A 40 12.70 10.02 4.08
N VAL A 41 12.08 9.14 4.87
CA VAL A 41 11.70 9.36 6.26
C VAL A 41 12.61 8.47 7.11
N LYS A 42 13.14 9.00 8.21
CA LYS A 42 13.95 8.25 9.18
C LYS A 42 13.17 8.16 10.50
N ILE A 43 13.14 6.97 11.09
CA ILE A 43 12.47 6.65 12.35
C ILE A 43 13.45 5.81 13.15
N ASN A 44 13.92 6.33 14.28
CA ASN A 44 14.83 5.62 15.20
C ASN A 44 15.97 4.87 14.47
N ASP A 45 15.81 3.56 14.29
CA ASP A 45 16.74 2.57 13.75
C ASP A 45 16.45 2.13 12.31
N TYR A 46 15.52 2.78 11.61
CA TYR A 46 15.26 2.54 10.20
C TYR A 46 14.93 3.79 9.38
N SER A 47 14.92 3.62 8.07
CA SER A 47 14.44 4.60 7.11
C SER A 47 13.59 3.95 6.02
N MET A 48 12.72 4.76 5.42
CA MET A 48 11.85 4.31 4.32
C MET A 48 11.53 5.49 3.39
N ALA A 49 11.42 5.22 2.10
CA ALA A 49 10.94 6.18 1.11
C ALA A 49 9.41 6.18 1.08
N VAL A 50 8.82 7.37 1.20
CA VAL A 50 7.37 7.58 1.13
C VAL A 50 7.05 8.61 0.04
N PRO A 51 5.98 8.44 -0.75
CA PRO A 51 5.59 9.44 -1.74
C PRO A 51 5.41 10.84 -1.13
N LYS A 52 5.91 11.87 -1.82
CA LYS A 52 5.83 13.28 -1.39
C LYS A 52 4.40 13.78 -1.20
N TYR A 53 3.44 13.16 -1.88
CA TYR A 53 2.02 13.47 -1.72
C TYR A 53 1.42 12.96 -0.40
N MET A 54 2.07 12.03 0.30
CA MET A 54 1.60 11.54 1.59
C MET A 54 2.03 12.47 2.73
N LYS A 55 1.14 12.62 3.71
CA LYS A 55 1.34 13.41 4.92
C LYS A 55 1.31 12.50 6.14
N THR A 56 2.01 12.90 7.19
CA THR A 56 2.01 12.18 8.47
C THR A 56 0.58 12.09 9.01
N ALA A 57 0.25 10.95 9.62
CA ALA A 57 -0.99 10.68 10.33
C ALA A 57 -0.68 10.26 11.77
N THR A 58 -1.68 10.27 12.65
CA THR A 58 -1.53 9.89 14.07
C THR A 58 -2.67 9.01 14.57
N GLY A 59 -3.49 8.47 13.67
CA GLY A 59 -4.73 7.77 14.03
C GLY A 59 -5.05 6.60 13.11
N LEU A 60 -4.04 6.07 12.42
CA LEU A 60 -4.20 4.85 11.63
C LEU A 60 -4.00 3.62 12.51
N ASN A 61 -2.99 3.65 13.38
CA ASN A 61 -2.74 2.62 14.39
C ASN A 61 -2.00 3.26 15.59
N PRO A 62 -2.43 3.05 16.84
CA PRO A 62 -1.81 3.66 18.01
C PRO A 62 -0.36 3.18 18.26
N ASP A 63 -0.01 1.98 17.82
CA ASP A 63 1.29 1.35 18.07
C ASP A 63 2.28 1.57 16.92
N ALA A 64 1.86 2.27 15.86
CA ALA A 64 2.70 2.49 14.70
C ALA A 64 3.71 3.63 14.88
N SER A 65 4.99 3.31 14.70
CA SER A 65 6.11 4.27 14.72
C SER A 65 6.16 5.16 13.49
N LEU A 66 5.66 4.68 12.35
CA LEU A 66 5.46 5.46 11.13
C LEU A 66 4.02 5.35 10.68
N GLN A 67 3.41 6.50 10.36
CA GLN A 67 2.05 6.54 9.83
C GLN A 67 1.94 7.67 8.79
N TYR A 68 1.64 7.31 7.55
CA TYR A 68 1.47 8.26 6.45
C TYR A 68 0.21 7.94 5.66
N GLN A 69 -0.48 8.98 5.23
CA GLN A 69 -1.68 8.85 4.41
C GLN A 69 -1.81 9.93 3.35
N ASN A 70 -2.65 9.64 2.37
CA ASN A 70 -3.31 10.61 1.54
C ASN A 70 -4.77 10.19 1.36
N ILE A 71 -5.66 10.87 2.08
CA ILE A 71 -7.10 10.57 2.09
C ILE A 71 -7.73 10.72 0.70
N PHE A 72 -7.30 11.69 -0.12
CA PHE A 72 -7.85 11.89 -1.47
C PHE A 72 -7.47 10.76 -2.43
N LYS A 73 -6.22 10.27 -2.31
CA LYS A 73 -5.74 9.12 -3.07
C LYS A 73 -6.21 7.79 -2.50
N GLU A 74 -6.70 7.77 -1.25
CA GLU A 74 -6.97 6.55 -0.46
C GLU A 74 -5.73 5.66 -0.37
N ALA A 75 -4.60 6.27 -0.03
CA ALA A 75 -3.33 5.58 0.08
C ALA A 75 -2.77 5.75 1.49
N TYR A 76 -2.40 4.62 2.12
CA TYR A 76 -2.05 4.56 3.53
C TYR A 76 -0.86 3.63 3.72
N VAL A 77 0.03 3.98 4.64
CA VAL A 77 1.11 3.12 5.10
C VAL A 77 1.35 3.32 6.58
N VAL A 78 1.55 2.22 7.30
CA VAL A 78 2.07 2.24 8.66
C VAL A 78 3.22 1.24 8.83
N VAL A 79 4.06 1.49 9.82
CA VAL A 79 5.06 0.54 10.31
C VAL A 79 4.84 0.37 11.81
N ILE A 80 4.80 -0.88 12.25
CA ILE A 80 4.85 -1.29 13.65
C ILE A 80 6.16 -2.06 13.82
N ASP A 81 6.95 -1.71 14.83
CA ASP A 81 8.19 -2.37 15.19
C ASP A 81 8.09 -2.94 16.61
N GLU A 82 8.56 -4.17 16.77
CA GLU A 82 8.51 -4.88 18.05
C GLU A 82 9.87 -5.54 18.35
N PRO A 83 10.36 -5.47 19.59
CA PRO A 83 11.55 -6.19 20.02
C PRO A 83 11.36 -7.70 19.85
N LYS A 84 12.29 -8.37 19.16
CA LYS A 84 12.16 -9.81 18.86
C LYS A 84 12.12 -10.68 20.11
N ASP A 85 12.89 -10.31 21.14
CA ASP A 85 12.97 -11.08 22.38
C ASP A 85 11.65 -11.02 23.17
N GLU A 86 11.05 -9.83 23.28
CA GLU A 86 9.75 -9.64 23.94
C GLU A 86 8.62 -10.35 23.16
N LEU A 87 8.62 -10.20 21.83
CA LEU A 87 7.68 -10.89 20.94
C LEU A 87 7.73 -12.40 21.15
N LYS A 88 8.94 -12.96 21.14
CA LYS A 88 9.16 -14.39 21.30
C LYS A 88 8.71 -14.88 22.67
N GLU A 89 9.10 -14.20 23.74
CA GLU A 89 8.72 -14.55 25.12
C GLU A 89 7.19 -14.63 25.26
N VAL A 90 6.48 -13.59 24.82
CA VAL A 90 5.01 -13.53 24.90
C VAL A 90 4.35 -14.68 24.13
N PHE A 91 4.83 -15.00 22.93
CA PHE A 91 4.19 -16.05 22.12
C PHE A 91 4.61 -17.47 22.49
N GLU A 92 5.76 -17.66 23.13
CA GLU A 92 6.10 -18.92 23.79
C GLU A 92 5.16 -19.19 24.98
N GLU A 93 4.87 -18.17 25.80
CA GLU A 93 3.92 -18.30 26.92
C GLU A 93 2.50 -18.67 26.46
N LEU A 94 2.10 -18.18 25.29
CA LEU A 94 0.80 -18.48 24.69
C LEU A 94 0.76 -19.80 23.90
N ASN A 95 1.90 -20.49 23.74
CA ASN A 95 2.07 -21.66 22.86
C ASN A 95 1.73 -21.38 21.38
N GLU A 96 1.96 -20.16 20.93
CA GLU A 96 1.76 -19.71 19.54
C GLU A 96 3.07 -19.63 18.75
N TRP A 97 4.22 -19.77 19.44
CA TRP A 97 5.54 -19.75 18.83
C TRP A 97 5.94 -21.11 18.24
N ASP A 98 6.42 -21.12 16.99
CA ASP A 98 6.94 -22.29 16.29
C ASP A 98 8.45 -22.14 16.02
N ASP A 99 9.28 -22.89 16.75
CA ASP A 99 10.74 -22.89 16.60
C ASP A 99 11.25 -23.39 15.24
N SER A 100 10.39 -24.00 14.42
CA SER A 100 10.76 -24.42 13.06
C SER A 100 10.69 -23.27 12.04
N LYS A 101 10.10 -22.13 12.42
CA LYS A 101 9.90 -20.95 11.58
C LYS A 101 10.87 -19.83 11.96
N SER A 102 11.18 -18.97 10.99
CA SER A 102 11.87 -17.71 11.26
C SER A 102 11.01 -16.75 12.10
N VAL A 103 11.62 -15.69 12.64
CA VAL A 103 10.88 -14.67 13.40
C VAL A 103 9.84 -13.99 12.52
N SER A 104 10.23 -13.62 11.29
CA SER A 104 9.29 -13.00 10.33
C SER A 104 8.11 -13.91 9.95
N GLU A 105 8.29 -15.23 9.94
CA GLU A 105 7.21 -16.19 9.68
C GLU A 105 6.27 -16.38 10.86
N ASN A 106 6.82 -16.51 12.08
CA ASN A 106 6.00 -16.54 13.30
C ASN A 106 5.18 -15.25 13.41
N TYR A 107 5.84 -14.11 13.23
CA TYR A 107 5.19 -12.82 13.34
C TYR A 107 4.09 -12.62 12.29
N ARG A 108 4.34 -13.03 11.04
CA ARG A 108 3.32 -13.05 9.98
C ARG A 108 2.09 -13.84 10.39
N ASP A 109 2.27 -15.09 10.82
CA ASP A 109 1.16 -16.00 11.08
C ASP A 109 0.28 -15.45 12.22
N ILE A 110 0.90 -14.96 13.27
CA ILE A 110 0.22 -14.37 14.42
C ILE A 110 -0.52 -13.09 14.05
N GLN A 111 0.14 -12.16 13.35
CA GLN A 111 -0.50 -10.90 12.95
C GLN A 111 -1.62 -11.10 11.94
N LEU A 112 -1.53 -12.10 11.05
CA LEU A 112 -2.63 -12.45 10.15
C LEU A 112 -3.81 -13.05 10.91
N ASN A 113 -3.58 -13.87 11.94
CA ASN A 113 -4.65 -14.37 12.81
C ASN A 113 -5.37 -13.21 13.52
N PHE A 114 -4.63 -12.25 14.10
CA PHE A 114 -5.25 -11.06 14.70
C PHE A 114 -5.98 -10.19 13.68
N LEU A 115 -5.45 -10.08 12.46
CA LEU A 115 -6.11 -9.35 11.39
C LEU A 115 -7.47 -9.98 11.06
N GLU A 116 -7.57 -11.31 10.99
CA GLU A 116 -8.82 -12.05 10.75
C GLU A 116 -9.91 -11.80 11.82
N GLU A 117 -9.51 -11.46 13.05
CA GLU A 117 -10.46 -11.07 14.11
C GLU A 117 -11.06 -9.68 13.88
N SER A 118 -10.33 -8.80 13.21
CA SER A 118 -10.70 -7.39 12.99
C SER A 118 -11.35 -7.12 11.63
N ILE A 119 -11.06 -7.95 10.62
CA ILE A 119 -11.58 -7.80 9.26
C ILE A 119 -12.12 -9.12 8.73
N THR A 120 -13.15 -9.06 7.88
CA THR A 120 -13.56 -10.24 7.11
C THR A 120 -12.64 -10.39 5.90
N ILE A 121 -11.67 -11.32 5.97
CA ILE A 121 -10.80 -11.64 4.83
C ILE A 121 -11.64 -12.27 3.71
N THR A 122 -11.54 -11.69 2.52
CA THR A 122 -12.20 -12.17 1.30
C THR A 122 -11.22 -12.88 0.37
N LYS A 123 -9.93 -12.54 0.48
CA LYS A 123 -8.85 -13.16 -0.29
C LYS A 123 -7.52 -12.96 0.43
N GLN A 124 -6.76 -14.04 0.56
CA GLN A 124 -5.37 -14.00 0.98
C GLN A 124 -4.52 -14.70 -0.06
N MET A 125 -3.46 -14.04 -0.53
CA MET A 125 -2.48 -14.66 -1.42
C MET A 125 -1.44 -15.42 -0.61
N PRO A 126 -0.80 -16.47 -1.17
CA PRO A 126 0.31 -17.14 -0.50
C PRO A 126 1.42 -16.14 -0.15
N ALA A 127 1.99 -16.29 1.05
CA ALA A 127 3.13 -15.49 1.46
C ALA A 127 4.33 -15.73 0.54
N LYS A 128 5.07 -14.66 0.24
CA LYS A 128 6.29 -14.69 -0.56
C LYS A 128 7.48 -14.32 0.33
N ALA A 129 8.38 -15.29 0.51
CA ALA A 129 9.69 -15.02 1.09
C ALA A 129 10.55 -14.20 0.10
N MET A 130 11.23 -13.18 0.60
CA MET A 130 12.16 -12.37 -0.18
C MET A 130 13.19 -11.68 0.73
N LYS A 131 14.12 -10.94 0.10
CA LYS A 131 15.01 -10.04 0.82
C LYS A 131 14.66 -8.58 0.53
N ILE A 132 14.62 -7.77 1.57
CA ILE A 132 14.47 -6.31 1.49
C ILE A 132 15.77 -5.71 2.04
N ASN A 133 16.58 -5.10 1.17
CA ASN A 133 17.90 -4.57 1.53
C ASN A 133 18.78 -5.55 2.34
N GLY A 134 18.74 -6.83 1.96
CA GLY A 134 19.51 -7.91 2.58
C GLY A 134 18.81 -8.64 3.73
N LEU A 135 17.81 -8.02 4.36
CA LEU A 135 17.02 -8.55 5.47
C LEU A 135 16.01 -9.60 4.97
N ASP A 136 15.80 -10.65 5.77
CA ASP A 136 14.77 -11.64 5.46
C ASP A 136 13.39 -11.06 5.69
N ALA A 137 12.48 -11.31 4.75
CA ALA A 137 11.13 -10.77 4.81
C ALA A 137 10.08 -11.73 4.23
N GLN A 138 8.87 -11.64 4.76
CA GLN A 138 7.67 -12.27 4.23
C GLN A 138 6.71 -11.19 3.73
N VAL A 139 6.22 -11.31 2.49
CA VAL A 139 5.21 -10.38 1.95
C VAL A 139 3.92 -11.14 1.62
N VAL A 140 2.80 -10.62 2.08
CA VAL A 140 1.47 -11.18 1.85
C VAL A 140 0.52 -10.09 1.36
N ASP A 141 -0.34 -10.46 0.40
CA ASP A 141 -1.42 -9.60 -0.04
C ASP A 141 -2.76 -10.13 0.49
N VAL A 142 -3.54 -9.23 1.09
CA VAL A 142 -4.84 -9.54 1.70
C VAL A 142 -5.89 -8.56 1.18
N ASP A 143 -7.03 -9.06 0.72
CA ASP A 143 -8.23 -8.26 0.53
C ASP A 143 -9.22 -8.56 1.66
N GLY A 144 -9.89 -7.55 2.19
CA GLY A 144 -10.83 -7.72 3.29
C GLY A 144 -11.87 -6.61 3.41
N LYS A 145 -12.94 -6.91 4.14
CA LYS A 145 -14.01 -5.97 4.49
C LYS A 145 -13.86 -5.57 5.95
N VAL A 146 -13.94 -4.27 6.20
CA VAL A 146 -13.91 -3.69 7.55
C VAL A 146 -15.31 -3.20 7.88
N ASP A 147 -15.79 -3.49 9.09
CA ASP A 147 -17.11 -3.02 9.51
C ASP A 147 -17.17 -1.48 9.50
N GLY A 148 -18.31 -0.93 9.09
CA GLY A 148 -18.47 0.52 8.87
C GLY A 148 -17.78 1.09 7.63
N ILE A 149 -17.00 0.32 6.87
CA ILE A 149 -16.39 0.74 5.60
C ILE A 149 -17.12 0.08 4.43
N MET A 150 -17.71 0.90 3.55
CA MET A 150 -18.50 0.41 2.41
C MET A 150 -17.66 -0.36 1.38
N TYR A 151 -16.41 0.07 1.18
CA TYR A 151 -15.52 -0.46 0.16
C TYR A 151 -14.55 -1.48 0.73
N GLU A 152 -14.26 -2.51 -0.06
CA GLU A 152 -13.27 -3.51 0.28
C GLU A 152 -11.86 -2.89 0.23
N ILE A 153 -11.01 -3.29 1.18
CA ILE A 153 -9.64 -2.80 1.32
C ILE A 153 -8.68 -3.86 0.79
N ALA A 154 -7.65 -3.42 0.07
CA ALA A 154 -6.53 -4.24 -0.35
C ALA A 154 -5.27 -3.82 0.42
N TYR A 155 -4.69 -4.77 1.13
CA TYR A 155 -3.47 -4.67 1.90
C TYR A 155 -2.33 -5.39 1.17
N THR A 156 -1.14 -4.79 1.22
CA THR A 156 0.15 -5.46 1.04
C THR A 156 0.90 -5.31 2.35
N ILE A 157 1.20 -6.43 3.00
CA ILE A 157 1.83 -6.47 4.32
C ILE A 157 3.20 -7.14 4.17
N ALA A 158 4.23 -6.50 4.68
CA ALA A 158 5.58 -7.04 4.74
C ALA A 158 6.01 -7.19 6.21
N PHE A 159 6.56 -8.36 6.53
CA PHE A 159 7.14 -8.68 7.82
C PHE A 159 8.66 -8.78 7.62
N VAL A 160 9.43 -7.84 8.15
CA VAL A 160 10.88 -7.71 7.91
C VAL A 160 11.63 -8.03 9.20
N GLU A 161 12.56 -8.97 9.12
CA GLU A 161 13.39 -9.37 10.26
C GLU A 161 14.64 -8.49 10.33
N GLY A 162 14.67 -7.57 11.31
CA GLY A 162 15.83 -6.74 11.60
C GLY A 162 16.79 -7.37 12.63
N ASN A 163 17.77 -6.58 13.07
CA ASN A 163 18.78 -7.05 14.03
C ASN A 163 18.20 -7.31 15.42
N GLU A 164 17.49 -6.33 15.99
CA GLU A 164 16.89 -6.39 17.33
C GLU A 164 15.36 -6.43 17.26
N ASN A 165 14.79 -5.75 16.26
CA ASN A 165 13.34 -5.62 16.05
C ASN A 165 12.86 -6.45 14.85
N VAL A 166 11.59 -6.82 14.87
CA VAL A 166 10.83 -7.23 13.68
C VAL A 166 9.85 -6.12 13.31
N TYR A 167 9.61 -5.94 12.01
CA TYR A 167 8.82 -4.82 11.48
C TYR A 167 7.65 -5.34 10.67
N MET A 168 6.44 -4.88 10.99
CA MET A 168 5.25 -5.04 10.14
C MET A 168 4.99 -3.75 9.38
N ILE A 169 5.19 -3.77 8.07
CA ILE A 169 4.86 -2.68 7.15
C ILE A 169 3.52 -3.00 6.51
N MET A 170 2.47 -2.26 6.84
CA MET A 170 1.16 -2.41 6.19
C MET A 170 0.92 -1.24 5.25
N ALA A 171 0.78 -1.52 3.96
CA ALA A 171 0.34 -0.53 2.97
C ALA A 171 -1.03 -0.94 2.41
N TRP A 172 -2.00 -0.03 2.42
CA TRP A 172 -3.35 -0.38 1.96
C TRP A 172 -4.05 0.74 1.21
N THR A 173 -5.03 0.34 0.41
CA THR A 173 -5.88 1.21 -0.41
C THR A 173 -7.26 0.56 -0.57
N LEU A 174 -8.22 1.28 -1.15
CA LEU A 174 -9.41 0.64 -1.70
C LEU A 174 -9.01 -0.41 -2.74
N LYS A 175 -9.71 -1.55 -2.76
CA LYS A 175 -9.41 -2.69 -3.63
C LYS A 175 -9.42 -2.35 -5.12
N ASP A 176 -10.33 -1.48 -5.56
CA ASP A 176 -10.41 -1.01 -6.95
C ASP A 176 -9.22 -0.14 -7.37
N LYS A 177 -8.45 0.38 -6.41
CA LYS A 177 -7.22 1.15 -6.63
C LYS A 177 -5.95 0.31 -6.56
N ARG A 178 -6.02 -0.97 -6.16
CA ARG A 178 -4.86 -1.86 -6.00
C ARG A 178 -3.94 -1.88 -7.22
N GLU A 179 -4.49 -2.08 -8.41
CA GLU A 179 -3.68 -2.12 -9.64
C GLU A 179 -2.99 -0.78 -9.94
N LYS A 180 -3.58 0.33 -9.49
CA LYS A 180 -2.99 1.66 -9.64
C LYS A 180 -1.81 1.86 -8.69
N THR A 181 -1.94 1.47 -7.42
CA THR A 181 -0.94 1.76 -6.36
C THR A 181 0.09 0.65 -6.16
N LYS A 182 -0.08 -0.52 -6.80
CA LYS A 182 0.78 -1.71 -6.63
C LYS A 182 2.28 -1.40 -6.72
N ASN A 183 2.70 -0.64 -7.74
CA ASN A 183 4.10 -0.28 -7.92
C ASN A 183 4.59 0.67 -6.82
N THR A 184 3.76 1.64 -6.45
CA THR A 184 4.06 2.58 -5.35
C THR A 184 4.28 1.82 -4.05
N TYR A 185 3.41 0.86 -3.70
CA TYR A 185 3.55 0.11 -2.44
C TYR A 185 4.74 -0.84 -2.47
N ALA A 186 5.03 -1.47 -3.60
CA ALA A 186 6.27 -2.22 -3.77
C ALA A 186 7.51 -1.32 -3.59
N GLN A 187 7.51 -0.09 -4.09
CA GLN A 187 8.61 0.86 -3.90
C GLN A 187 8.75 1.31 -2.43
N ILE A 188 7.64 1.60 -1.75
CA ILE A 188 7.64 1.93 -0.31
C ILE A 188 8.26 0.78 0.49
N ILE A 189 7.72 -0.44 0.36
CA ILE A 189 8.16 -1.60 1.13
C ILE A 189 9.63 -1.94 0.83
N ASN A 190 10.03 -1.97 -0.44
CA ASN A 190 11.41 -2.32 -0.80
C ASN A 190 12.44 -1.25 -0.42
N SER A 191 11.99 -0.05 -0.05
CA SER A 191 12.88 1.02 0.41
C SER A 191 13.19 0.99 1.90
N PHE A 192 12.58 0.06 2.66
CA PHE A 192 12.88 -0.12 4.08
C PHE A 192 14.34 -0.51 4.28
N GLU A 193 15.05 0.20 5.13
CA GLU A 193 16.47 -0.02 5.41
C GLU A 193 16.76 0.29 6.88
N LEU A 194 17.51 -0.57 7.57
CA LEU A 194 18.01 -0.26 8.92
C LEU A 194 19.02 0.88 8.85
N THR A 195 18.98 1.78 9.81
CA THR A 195 19.98 2.85 9.96
C THR A 195 20.94 2.49 11.09
N GLU A 196 22.24 2.58 10.81
CA GLU A 196 23.32 2.46 11.80
C GLU A 196 23.25 3.53 12.91
#